data_AF-A0A1F7SQQ9-F1
#
_entry.id   AF-A0A1F7SQQ9-F1
#
_cell.length_a   1.000
_cell.length_b   1.000
_cell.length_c   1.000
_cell.angle_alpha   90.00
_cell.angle_beta   90.00
_cell.angle_gamma   90.00
#
_symmetry.space_group_name_H-M   'P 1'
#
loop_
_entity.id
_entity.type
_entity.pdbx_description
1 polymer ?
#
loop_
_entity_poly.entity_id
_entity_poly.type
_entity_poly.pdbx_seq_one_letter_code
_entity_poly.pdbx_strand_id
1 'polypeptide(L)' 'MEIINNYILLATKFIFLLGTLIYFIFALIVVKQTTTLSRSVYDKFNSILIIFSYTHLVFSFFLILLTFIIL' A
#
# COMPACT_ATOMS: atom_id res chain seq x y z
N MET A 1 6.98 -32.81 10.94
CA MET A 1 7.48 -31.42 10.78
C MET A 1 6.93 -30.77 9.51
N GLU A 2 6.97 -31.43 8.35
CA GLU A 2 6.50 -30.85 7.06
C GLU A 2 5.05 -30.35 7.06
N ILE A 3 4.11 -31.09 7.65
CA ILE A 3 2.69 -30.69 7.70
C ILE A 3 2.53 -29.34 8.43
N ILE A 4 3.19 -29.18 9.57
CA ILE A 4 3.17 -27.94 10.36
C ILE A 4 3.79 -26.79 9.55
N ASN A 5 4.90 -27.04 8.85
CA ASN A 5 5.54 -26.05 8.00
C ASN A 5 4.62 -25.57 6.86
N ASN A 6 3.84 -26.47 6.25
CA ASN A 6 2.90 -26.11 5.19
C ASN A 6 1.77 -25.21 5.71
N TYR A 7 1.23 -25.49 6.90
CA TYR A 7 0.22 -24.63 7.52
C TYR A 7 0.76 -23.26 7.90
N ILE A 8 1.98 -23.21 8.45
CA ILE A 8 2.65 -21.93 8.77
C ILE A 8 2.85 -21.12 7.49
N LEU A 9 3.36 -21.74 6.42
CA LEU A 9 3.55 -21.08 5.12
C LEU A 9 2.24 -20.51 4.58
N LEU A 10 1.16 -21.29 4.62
CA LEU A 10 -0.16 -20.84 4.18
C LEU A 10 -0.65 -19.64 4.99
N ALA A 11 -0.54 -19.70 6.33
CA ALA A 11 -0.92 -18.60 7.21
C ALA A 11 -0.10 -17.34 6.92
N THR A 12 1.20 -17.48 6.70
CA THR A 12 2.10 -16.39 6.32
C THR A 12 1.65 -15.74 5.01
N LYS A 13 1.34 -16.52 3.96
CA LYS A 13 0.81 -15.99 2.68
C LYS A 13 -0.44 -15.15 2.88
N PHE A 14 -1.41 -15.65 3.65
CA PHE A 14 -2.65 -14.91 3.93
C PHE A 14 -2.40 -13.61 4.72
N ILE A 15 -1.56 -13.63 5.74
CA ILE A 15 -1.25 -12.44 6.54
C ILE A 15 -0.58 -11.36 5.68
N PHE A 16 0.42 -11.73 4.88
CA PHE A 16 1.10 -10.77 4.00
C PHE A 16 0.16 -10.23 2.93
N LEU A 17 -0.64 -11.08 2.30
CA LEU A 17 -1.60 -10.64 1.30
C LEU A 17 -2.59 -9.63 1.91
N LEU A 18 -3.19 -9.95 3.05
CA LEU A 18 -4.09 -9.03 3.76
C LEU A 18 -3.36 -7.73 4.17
N GLY A 19 -2.13 -7.83 4.64
CA GLY A 19 -1.30 -6.68 4.99
C GLY A 19 -1.09 -5.73 3.81
N THR A 20 -0.79 -6.25 2.61
CA THR A 20 -0.62 -5.42 1.41
C THR A 20 -1.92 -4.76 0.94
N LEU A 21 -3.06 -5.43 1.08
CA LEU A 21 -4.37 -4.83 0.78
C LEU A 21 -4.70 -3.68 1.74
N ILE A 22 -4.45 -3.87 3.04
CA ILE A 22 -4.62 -2.81 4.05
C ILE A 22 -3.67 -1.64 3.75
N TYR A 23 -2.42 -1.93 3.37
CA TYR A 23 -1.44 -0.90 3.01
C TYR A 23 -1.87 -0.09 1.79
N PHE A 24 -2.44 -0.74 0.77
CA PHE A 24 -2.99 -0.07 -0.40
C PHE A 24 -4.16 0.86 -0.02
N ILE A 25 -5.05 0.43 0.87
CA ILE A 25 -6.12 1.29 1.41
C ILE A 25 -5.52 2.52 2.12
N PHE A 26 -4.46 2.33 2.90
CA PHE A 26 -3.73 3.44 3.52
C PHE A 26 -3.17 4.42 2.49
N ALA A 27 -2.58 3.92 1.40
CA ALA A 27 -2.07 4.77 0.33
C ALA A 27 -3.20 5.60 -0.33
N LEU A 28 -4.39 5.02 -0.53
CA LEU A 28 -5.57 5.76 -1.01
C LEU A 28 -5.97 6.88 -0.05
N ILE A 29 -5.96 6.61 1.26
CA ILE A 29 -6.25 7.61 2.29
C ILE A 29 -5.23 8.74 2.24
N VAL A 30 -3.94 8.44 2.09
CA VAL A 30 -2.87 9.45 1.97
C VAL A 30 -3.08 10.35 0.75
N VAL A 31 -3.44 9.79 -0.41
CA VAL A 31 -3.79 10.59 -1.60
C VAL A 31 -4.99 11.50 -1.32
N LYS A 32 -6.04 10.98 -0.67
CA LYS A 32 -7.22 11.78 -0.31
C LYS A 32 -6.87 12.90 0.66
N GLN A 33 -6.04 12.64 1.67
CA GLN A 33 -5.63 13.63 2.68
C GLN A 33 -4.75 14.71 2.05
N THR A 34 -3.74 14.34 1.27
CA THR A 34 -2.84 15.29 0.60
C THR A 34 -3.58 16.18 -0.40
N THR A 35 -4.49 15.62 -1.20
CA THR A 35 -5.31 16.41 -2.14
C THR A 35 -6.37 17.28 -1.47
N THR A 36 -6.89 16.88 -0.30
CA THR A 36 -7.84 17.70 0.47
C THR A 36 -7.11 18.87 1.13
N LEU A 37 -5.95 18.61 1.74
CA LEU A 37 -5.11 19.64 2.35
C LEU A 37 -4.66 20.69 1.33
N SER A 38 -4.25 20.25 0.14
CA SER A 38 -3.77 21.16 -0.90
C SER A 38 -4.83 22.11 -1.45
N ARG A 39 -6.11 21.79 -1.25
CA ARG A 39 -7.25 22.64 -1.66
C ARG A 39 -7.60 23.67 -0.59
N SER A 40 -7.35 23.38 0.69
CA SER A 40 -7.67 24.27 1.80
C SER A 40 -6.50 25.17 2.20
N VAL A 41 -5.26 24.73 1.98
CA VAL A 41 -4.04 25.45 2.36
C VAL A 41 -3.14 25.59 1.14
N TYR A 42 -2.87 26.82 0.72
CA TYR A 42 -1.95 27.10 -0.38
C TYR A 42 -0.50 26.99 0.10
N ASP A 43 0.26 26.05 -0.48
CA ASP A 43 1.68 25.85 -0.23
C ASP A 43 2.40 25.51 -1.56
N LYS A 44 3.61 26.06 -1.75
CA LYS A 44 4.47 25.82 -2.91
C LYS A 44 4.85 24.34 -3.11
N PHE A 45 4.83 23.53 -2.05
CA PHE A 45 5.16 22.11 -2.08
C PHE A 45 3.96 21.21 -2.39
N ASN A 46 2.73 21.73 -2.40
CA ASN A 46 1.52 20.94 -2.61
C ASN A 46 1.58 20.07 -3.87
N SER A 47 2.04 20.62 -4.98
CA SER A 47 2.14 19.88 -6.25
C SER A 47 3.09 18.68 -6.13
N ILE A 48 4.23 18.85 -5.47
CA ILE A 48 5.21 17.77 -5.25
C ILE A 48 4.62 16.71 -4.32
N LEU A 49 3.96 17.12 -3.23
CA LEU A 49 3.34 16.19 -2.29
C LEU A 49 2.23 15.34 -2.93
N ILE A 50 1.42 15.95 -3.81
CA ILE A 50 0.38 15.22 -4.56
C ILE A 50 1.02 14.22 -5.53
N ILE A 51 2.04 14.62 -6.29
CA ILE A 51 2.72 13.72 -7.23
C ILE A 51 3.35 12.54 -6.47
N PHE A 52 4.00 12.82 -5.33
CA PHE A 52 4.61 11.79 -4.51
C PHE A 52 3.56 10.84 -3.92
N SER A 53 2.40 11.34 -3.48
CA SER A 53 1.33 10.48 -2.93
C SER A 53 0.73 9.56 -3.98
N TYR A 54 0.53 10.03 -5.22
CA TYR A 54 0.10 9.16 -6.33
C TYR A 54 1.17 8.15 -6.73
N THR A 55 2.44 8.56 -6.75
CA THR A 55 3.57 7.63 -7.02
C THR A 55 3.61 6.53 -5.95
N HIS A 56 3.43 6.90 -4.69
CA HIS A 56 3.34 5.97 -3.57
C HIS A 56 2.15 5.00 -3.71
N LEU A 57 0.98 5.48 -4.15
CA LEU A 57 -0.18 4.64 -4.44
C LEU A 57 0.09 3.61 -5.57
N VAL A 58 0.82 4.02 -6.61
CA VAL A 58 1.22 3.09 -7.68
C VAL A 58 2.15 2.01 -7.13
N PHE A 59 3.12 2.37 -6.28
CA PHE A 59 3.99 1.38 -5.65
C PHE A 59 3.27 0.43 -4.69
N SER A 60 2.26 0.89 -3.95
CA SER A 60 1.47 0.00 -3.10
C SER A 60 0.62 -0.98 -3.91
N PHE A 61 0.12 -0.57 -5.08
CA PHE A 61 -0.51 -1.49 -6.03
C PHE A 61 0.48 -2.54 -6.57
N PHE A 62 1.68 -2.13 -6.97
CA PHE A 62 2.73 -3.07 -7.39
C PHE A 62 3.14 -4.03 -6.27
N LEU A 63 3.13 -3.59 -5.01
CA LEU A 63 3.43 -4.45 -3.88
C LEU A 63 2.43 -5.59 -3.76
N ILE A 64 1.12 -5.34 -3.98
CA ILE A 64 0.10 -6.41 -4.01
C ILE A 64 0.45 -7.45 -5.08
N LEU A 65 0.74 -6.99 -6.30
CA LEU A 65 1.10 -7.89 -7.41
C LEU A 65 2.35 -8.71 -7.10
N LEU A 66 3.37 -8.07 -6.53
CA LEU A 66 4.61 -8.73 -6.13
C LEU A 66 4.37 -9.79 -5.06
N THR A 67 3.54 -9.49 -4.07
CA THR A 67 3.16 -10.45 -3.03
C THR A 67 2.42 -11.64 -3.62
N PHE A 68 1.53 -11.45 -4.61
CA PHE A 68 0.88 -12.57 -5.30
C PHE A 68 1.84 -13.45 -6.12
N ILE A 69 2.91 -12.88 -6.69
CA ILE A 69 3.86 -13.62 -7.54
C ILE A 69 4.89 -14.38 -6.68
N ILE A 70 5.38 -13.75 -5.61
CA ILE A 70 6.50 -14.28 -4.82
C ILE A 70 6.03 -15.19 -3.69
N LEU A 71 4.94 -14.85 -2.99
CA LEU A 71 4.40 -15.65 -1.88
C LEU A 71 3.40 -16.67 -2.40
#